data_AF-H8GJY2-F1
#
_entry.id   AF-H8GJY2-F1
#
_cell.length_a   1.000
_cell.length_b   1.000
_cell.length_c   1.000
_cell.angle_alpha   90.00
_cell.angle_beta   90.00
_cell.angle_gamma   90.00
#
_symmetry.space_group_name_H-M   'P 1'
#
loop_
_entity.id
_entity.type
_entity.pdbx_description
1 polymer ?
#
loop_
_entity_poly.entity_id
_entity_poly.type
_entity_poly.pdbx_seq_one_letter_code
_entity_poly.pdbx_strand_id
1 'polypeptide(L)'
;MSENQLTNNAIIYALLSLNSEIILQKEYLESDDVPEEDIDNEQDILDDLEQAFMEFVDVYKSRCKADKSLPDLDELLNSQL
;
A
#
# COMPACT_ATOMS: atom_id res chain seq x y z
N MET A 1 11.22 -26.43 -4.97
CA MET A 1 11.30 -25.32 -3.99
C MET A 1 10.25 -24.30 -4.41
N SER A 2 9.05 -24.34 -3.83
CA SER A 2 7.94 -23.47 -4.24
C SER A 2 7.04 -23.13 -3.05
N GLU A 3 7.65 -22.62 -1.97
CA GLU A 3 6.94 -22.28 -0.72
C GLU A 3 7.00 -20.78 -0.35
N ASN A 4 7.36 -19.89 -1.28
CA ASN A 4 7.49 -18.45 -1.00
C ASN A 4 6.85 -17.56 -2.07
N GLN A 5 5.63 -17.89 -2.51
CA GLN A 5 4.85 -16.98 -3.34
C GLN A 5 3.58 -16.56 -2.60
N LEU A 6 3.47 -15.27 -2.30
CA LEU A 6 2.28 -14.66 -1.72
C LEU A 6 1.06 -14.97 -2.60
N THR A 7 -0.09 -15.27 -2.01
CA THR A 7 -1.34 -15.50 -2.77
C THR A 7 -1.88 -14.18 -3.32
N ASN A 8 -2.78 -14.22 -4.32
CA ASN A 8 -3.40 -13.00 -4.85
C ASN A 8 -4.14 -12.24 -3.74
N ASN A 9 -4.83 -12.96 -2.86
CA ASN A 9 -5.50 -12.37 -1.70
C ASN A 9 -4.51 -11.72 -0.74
N ALA A 10 -3.35 -12.33 -0.48
CA ALA A 10 -2.34 -11.72 0.39
C ALA A 10 -1.80 -10.39 -0.19
N ILE A 11 -1.58 -10.34 -1.51
CA ILE A 11 -1.18 -9.09 -2.19
C ILE A 11 -2.30 -8.05 -2.12
N ILE A 12 -3.56 -8.45 -2.33
CA ILE A 12 -4.72 -7.56 -2.25
C ILE A 12 -4.83 -6.96 -0.85
N TYR A 13 -4.79 -7.77 0.20
CA TYR A 13 -4.86 -7.26 1.57
C TYR A 13 -3.68 -6.35 1.90
N ALA A 14 -2.47 -6.68 1.47
CA ALA A 14 -1.31 -5.83 1.67
C ALA A 14 -1.47 -4.46 0.97
N LEU A 15 -1.97 -4.42 -0.27
CA LEU A 15 -2.25 -3.18 -0.98
C LEU A 15 -3.29 -2.32 -0.26
N LEU A 16 -4.41 -2.92 0.17
CA LEU A 16 -5.46 -2.20 0.87
C LEU A 16 -4.98 -1.66 2.22
N SER A 17 -4.23 -2.46 2.98
CA SER A 17 -3.62 -2.03 4.24
C SER A 17 -2.62 -0.88 4.03
N LEU A 18 -1.67 -1.03 3.10
CA LEU A 18 -0.69 0.01 2.81
C LEU A 18 -1.35 1.31 2.34
N ASN A 19 -2.37 1.23 1.48
CA ASN A 19 -3.12 2.41 1.05
C ASN A 19 -3.79 3.12 2.23
N SER A 20 -4.41 2.35 3.13
CA SER A 20 -5.02 2.90 4.34
C SER A 20 -3.99 3.58 5.24
N GLU A 21 -2.83 2.96 5.46
CA GLU A 21 -1.80 3.54 6.33
C GLU A 21 -1.10 4.75 5.71
N ILE A 22 -0.92 4.79 4.38
CA ILE A 22 -0.44 6.00 3.70
C ILE A 22 -1.39 7.16 3.92
N ILE A 23 -2.70 6.93 3.82
CA ILE A 23 -3.71 7.97 4.07
C ILE A 23 -3.62 8.45 5.52
N LEU A 24 -3.59 7.53 6.49
CA LEU A 24 -3.50 7.88 7.91
C LEU A 24 -2.19 8.60 8.26
N GLN A 25 -1.06 8.19 7.69
CA GLN A 25 0.24 8.83 7.92
C GLN A 25 0.27 10.25 7.33
N LYS A 26 -0.33 10.46 6.15
CA LYS A 26 -0.50 11.81 5.58
C LYS A 26 -1.39 12.68 6.44
N GLU A 27 -2.53 12.16 6.90
CA GLU A 27 -3.41 12.87 7.82
C GLU A 27 -2.70 13.22 9.14
N TYR A 28 -1.84 12.33 9.65
CA TYR A 28 -1.03 12.60 10.84
C TYR A 28 0.01 13.71 10.57
N LEU A 29 0.77 13.64 9.49
CA LEU A 29 1.74 14.67 9.09
C LEU A 29 1.10 16.04 8.81
N GLU A 30 -0.14 16.07 8.33
CA GLU A 30 -0.92 17.30 8.10
C GLU A 30 -1.57 17.85 9.39
N SER A 31 -1.59 17.07 10.47
CA SER A 31 -2.13 17.47 11.76
C SER A 31 -1.12 18.28 12.58
N ASP A 32 -1.63 19.07 13.53
CA ASP A 32 -0.79 19.76 14.53
C ASP A 32 -0.29 18.80 15.65
N ASP A 33 -0.52 17.49 15.52
CA ASP A 33 -0.20 16.49 16.54
C ASP A 33 1.23 15.90 16.40
N VAL A 34 1.98 16.29 15.36
CA VAL A 34 3.38 15.86 15.15
C VAL A 34 4.34 16.85 15.81
N PRO A 35 5.16 16.44 16.80
CA PRO A 35 6.22 17.27 17.32
C PRO A 35 7.19 17.71 16.22
N GLU A 36 7.62 18.98 16.21
CA GLU A 36 8.53 19.51 15.18
C GLU A 36 9.83 18.68 15.02
N GLU A 37 10.30 18.09 16.11
CA GLU A 37 11.50 17.23 16.14
C GLU A 37 11.32 15.85 15.49
N ASP A 38 10.07 15.41 15.30
CA ASP A 38 9.72 14.10 14.75
C ASP A 38 9.27 14.16 13.28
N ILE A 39 8.99 15.36 12.74
CA ILE A 39 8.49 15.54 11.35
C ILE A 39 9.35 14.82 10.32
N ASP A 40 10.68 14.97 10.39
CA ASP A 40 11.59 14.34 9.43
C ASP A 40 11.50 12.80 9.51
N ASN A 41 11.39 12.24 10.71
CA ASN A 41 11.25 10.79 10.91
C ASN A 41 9.90 10.27 10.40
N GLU A 42 8.82 11.00 10.68
CA GLU A 42 7.47 10.63 10.24
C GLU A 42 7.33 10.75 8.71
N GLN A 43 8.06 11.67 8.07
CA GLN A 43 8.15 11.76 6.62
C GLN A 43 8.94 10.59 6.03
N ASP A 44 10.07 10.18 6.63
CA ASP A 44 10.81 8.99 6.20
C ASP A 44 9.94 7.72 6.28
N ILE A 45 9.10 7.60 7.32
CA ILE A 45 8.12 6.50 7.43
C ILE A 45 7.11 6.53 6.29
N LEU A 46 6.58 7.71 5.95
CA LEU A 46 5.66 7.84 4.82
C LEU A 46 6.32 7.42 3.50
N ASP A 47 7.56 7.84 3.28
CA ASP A 47 8.32 7.51 2.07
C ASP A 47 8.53 5.98 1.94
N ASP A 48 8.87 5.30 3.05
CA ASP A 48 8.99 3.84 3.10
C ASP A 48 7.66 3.13 2.81
N LEU A 49 6.55 3.64 3.35
CA LEU A 49 5.20 3.10 3.10
C LEU A 49 4.80 3.25 1.63
N GLU A 50 5.03 4.42 1.03
CA GLU A 50 4.76 4.68 -0.38
C GLU A 50 5.62 3.80 -1.29
N GLN A 51 6.90 3.62 -0.96
CA GLN A 51 7.78 2.72 -1.68
C GLN A 51 7.27 1.27 -1.62
N ALA A 52 6.96 0.77 -0.42
CA ALA A 52 6.41 -0.58 -0.25
C ALA A 52 5.12 -0.76 -1.06
N PHE A 53 4.22 0.23 -1.02
CA PHE A 53 2.98 0.19 -1.80
C PHE A 53 3.26 0.06 -3.30
N MET A 54 4.20 0.82 -3.85
CA MET A 54 4.56 0.76 -5.26
C MET A 54 5.13 -0.61 -5.66
N GLU A 55 5.94 -1.24 -4.80
CA GLU A 55 6.44 -2.59 -5.04
C GLU A 55 5.29 -3.63 -5.11
N PHE A 56 4.30 -3.52 -4.22
CA PHE A 56 3.12 -4.38 -4.24
C PHE A 56 2.22 -4.11 -5.45
N VAL A 57 2.11 -2.84 -5.88
CA VAL A 57 1.36 -2.45 -7.08
C VAL A 57 1.95 -3.12 -8.32
N ASP A 58 3.28 -3.16 -8.44
CA ASP A 58 3.95 -3.80 -9.57
C ASP A 58 3.72 -5.31 -9.60
N VAL A 59 3.80 -5.95 -8.42
CA VAL A 59 3.47 -7.38 -8.28
C VAL A 59 2.01 -7.66 -8.65
N TYR A 60 1.08 -6.82 -8.21
CA TYR A 60 -0.35 -6.97 -8.50
C TYR A 60 -0.66 -6.77 -9.99
N LYS A 61 -0.12 -5.72 -10.61
CA LYS A 61 -0.25 -5.48 -12.06
C LYS A 61 0.26 -6.66 -12.88
N SER A 62 1.35 -7.30 -12.45
CA SER A 62 1.85 -8.52 -13.07
C SER A 62 0.84 -9.67 -12.97
N ARG A 63 0.18 -9.82 -11.81
CA ARG A 63 -0.87 -10.84 -11.60
C ARG A 63 -2.12 -10.57 -12.44
N CYS A 64 -2.61 -9.33 -12.54
CA CYS A 64 -3.75 -8.99 -13.41
C CYS A 64 -3.47 -9.23 -14.91
N LYS A 65 -2.19 -9.27 -15.32
CA LYS A 65 -1.82 -9.71 -16.67
C LYS A 65 -2.04 -11.22 -16.85
N ALA A 66 -1.73 -12.01 -15.83
CA ALA A 66 -1.84 -13.47 -15.84
C ALA A 66 -3.24 -13.99 -15.50
N ASP A 67 -3.98 -13.28 -14.66
CA ASP A 67 -5.32 -13.64 -14.19
C ASP A 67 -6.27 -12.45 -14.41
N LYS A 68 -7.20 -12.64 -15.37
CA LYS A 68 -8.18 -11.62 -15.77
C LYS A 68 -9.42 -11.57 -14.89
N SER A 69 -9.51 -12.43 -13.87
CA SER A 69 -10.59 -12.39 -12.88
C SER A 69 -10.32 -11.42 -11.73
N LEU A 70 -9.08 -10.96 -11.57
CA LEU A 70 -8.73 -9.94 -10.60
C LEU A 70 -9.28 -8.57 -11.03
N PRO A 71 -9.76 -7.74 -10.08
CA PRO A 71 -10.14 -6.37 -10.38
C PRO A 71 -8.93 -5.58 -10.88
N ASP A 72 -9.17 -4.47 -11.57
CA ASP A 72 -8.07 -3.55 -11.82
C ASP A 72 -7.68 -2.80 -10.54
N LEU A 73 -6.55 -2.10 -10.58
CA LEU A 73 -6.01 -1.44 -9.38
C LEU A 73 -6.91 -0.30 -8.90
N ASP A 74 -7.56 0.43 -9.81
CA ASP A 74 -8.40 1.58 -9.45
C ASP A 74 -9.70 1.08 -8.81
N GLU A 75 -10.30 0.04 -9.38
CA GLU A 75 -11.42 -0.68 -8.78
C GLU A 75 -11.07 -1.22 -7.40
N LEU A 76 -9.88 -1.82 -7.24
CA LEU A 76 -9.46 -2.36 -5.96
C LEU A 76 -9.35 -1.29 -4.87
N LEU A 77 -8.63 -0.19 -5.16
CA LEU A 77 -8.32 0.84 -4.17
C LEU A 77 -9.50 1.75 -3.85
N ASN A 78 -10.45 1.90 -4.78
CA ASN A 78 -11.67 2.68 -4.58
C ASN A 78 -12.90 1.84 -4.23
N SER A 79 -12.78 0.52 -4.20
CA SER A 79 -13.86 -0.33 -3.68
C SER A 79 -14.00 -0.05 -2.18
N GLN A 80 -15.18 0.46 -1.79
CA GLN A 80 -15.58 0.40 -0.38
C GLN A 80 -15.69 -1.08 0.00
N LEU A 81 -14.86 -1.51 0.94
CA LEU A 81 -15.01 -2.83 1.59
C LEU A 81 -16.38 -2.98 2.23
#